data_AF-E3MDF4-F1
#
_entry.id   AF-E3MDF4-F1
#
_cell.length_a   1.000
_cell.length_b   1.000
_cell.length_c   1.000
_cell.angle_alpha   90.00
_cell.angle_beta   90.00
_cell.angle_gamma   90.00
#
_symmetry.space_group_name_H-M   'P 1'
#
loop_
_entity.id
_entity.type
_entity.pdbx_description
1 polymer ?
#
loop_
_entity_poly.entity_id
_entity_poly.type
_entity_poly.pdbx_seq_one_letter_code
_entity_poly.pdbx_strand_id
1 'polypeptide(L)'
;MTTCHVLVQGRANDDSLGPTGTVGLVITDPSTVILIDAGDPWNGSEIIEKLKDHNVTSNQISHIVVTHGHLDHCANLGLFPEATVIMDWDVGKKSKENPRKTEYSVIPAWPYRISDCCEIMNLSGHTASDTIAIVQDIKMKRLVVYSGDLIEDSQDLPNFEINQLKLMEDEETELLSSQEFVFGSGDFIIPGHGAPFENPERILFLFFSFWRRFMII
;
A
#
# COMPACT_ATOMS: atom_id res chain seq x y z
N MET A 1 -5.62 -18.29 6.09
CA MET A 1 -4.80 -17.57 7.10
C MET A 1 -4.17 -16.42 6.35
N THR A 2 -4.33 -15.20 6.85
CA THR A 2 -3.84 -14.00 6.18
C THR A 2 -2.34 -14.04 5.99
N THR A 3 -1.89 -13.82 4.76
CA THR A 3 -0.47 -13.75 4.40
C THR A 3 -0.22 -12.58 3.45
N CYS A 4 0.92 -11.92 3.66
CA CYS A 4 1.40 -10.78 2.86
C CYS A 4 2.60 -11.19 2.03
N HIS A 5 2.66 -10.75 0.76
CA HIS A 5 3.73 -11.08 -0.18
C HIS A 5 4.06 -9.90 -1.08
N VAL A 6 5.26 -9.92 -1.65
CA VAL A 6 5.69 -9.01 -2.72
C VAL A 6 5.84 -9.84 -3.99
N LEU A 7 5.08 -9.48 -5.03
CA LEU A 7 5.16 -10.12 -6.35
C LEU A 7 6.26 -9.48 -7.19
N VAL A 8 6.27 -8.16 -7.24
CA VAL A 8 7.29 -7.34 -7.90
C VAL A 8 7.91 -6.46 -6.83
N GLN A 9 9.22 -6.57 -6.64
CA GLN A 9 9.93 -5.68 -5.73
C GLN A 9 10.21 -4.36 -6.43
N GLY A 10 9.84 -3.25 -5.79
CA GLY A 10 10.13 -1.92 -6.27
C GLY A 10 11.63 -1.67 -6.43
N ARG A 11 11.96 -0.78 -7.36
CA ARG A 11 13.32 -0.32 -7.63
C ARG A 11 13.33 1.20 -7.64
N ALA A 12 14.34 1.77 -6.98
CA ALA A 12 14.56 3.20 -6.93
C ALA A 12 14.99 3.77 -8.30
N ASN A 13 14.94 5.10 -8.40
CA ASN A 13 15.25 5.84 -9.62
C ASN A 13 16.68 5.64 -10.16
N ASP A 14 17.64 5.27 -9.31
CA ASP A 14 19.04 5.04 -9.67
C ASP A 14 19.38 3.57 -9.94
N ASP A 15 18.38 2.66 -9.91
CA ASP A 15 18.58 1.26 -10.25
C ASP A 15 18.96 1.09 -11.74
N SER A 16 19.94 0.21 -12.01
CA SER A 16 20.44 -0.10 -13.35
C SER A 16 19.37 -0.61 -14.33
N LEU A 17 18.28 -1.20 -13.84
CA LEU A 17 17.16 -1.70 -14.62
C LEU A 17 16.03 -0.67 -14.76
N GLY A 18 16.19 0.52 -14.18
CA GLY A 18 15.19 1.56 -14.09
C GLY A 18 14.20 1.36 -12.94
N PRO A 19 13.52 2.45 -12.52
CA PRO A 19 12.55 2.40 -11.45
C PRO A 19 11.35 1.54 -11.81
N THR A 20 10.73 0.95 -10.79
CA THR A 20 9.47 0.22 -10.89
C THR A 20 8.79 0.27 -9.52
N GLY A 21 7.46 0.32 -9.50
CA GLY A 21 6.68 0.28 -8.28
C GLY A 21 6.52 -1.14 -7.76
N THR A 22 6.46 -1.28 -6.44
CA THR A 22 6.18 -2.56 -5.78
C THR A 22 4.76 -3.02 -6.08
N VAL A 23 4.59 -4.32 -6.35
CA VAL A 23 3.27 -4.98 -6.43
C VAL A 23 3.13 -5.96 -5.27
N GLY A 24 2.17 -5.67 -4.39
CA GLY A 24 1.84 -6.49 -3.22
C GLY A 24 0.74 -7.51 -3.48
N LEU A 25 0.77 -8.62 -2.75
CA LEU A 25 -0.31 -9.61 -2.71
C LEU A 25 -0.69 -9.94 -1.27
N VAL A 26 -1.96 -9.79 -0.96
CA VAL A 26 -2.54 -10.18 0.33
C VAL A 26 -3.61 -11.24 0.09
N ILE A 27 -3.43 -12.40 0.74
CA ILE A 27 -4.42 -13.49 0.71
C ILE A 27 -4.97 -13.64 2.11
N THR A 28 -6.22 -13.25 2.35
CA THR A 28 -6.86 -13.39 3.67
C THR A 28 -7.51 -14.77 3.78
N ASP A 29 -8.30 -15.12 2.77
CA ASP A 29 -9.06 -16.35 2.61
C ASP A 29 -9.34 -16.62 1.11
N PRO A 30 -9.91 -17.78 0.72
CA PRO A 30 -10.12 -18.12 -0.70
C PRO A 30 -11.03 -17.16 -1.49
N SER A 31 -11.83 -16.32 -0.81
CA SER A 31 -12.74 -15.37 -1.44
C SER A 31 -12.20 -13.95 -1.50
N THR A 32 -11.19 -13.63 -0.69
CA THR A 32 -10.61 -12.31 -0.58
C THR A 32 -9.10 -12.37 -0.82
N VAL A 33 -8.75 -12.10 -2.07
CA VAL A 33 -7.37 -11.94 -2.57
C VAL A 33 -7.22 -10.53 -3.08
N ILE A 34 -6.29 -9.78 -2.50
CA ILE A 34 -6.12 -8.34 -2.71
C ILE A 34 -4.75 -8.13 -3.35
N LEU A 35 -4.72 -7.42 -4.47
CA LEU A 35 -3.50 -6.88 -5.04
C LEU A 35 -3.32 -5.46 -4.51
N ILE A 36 -2.10 -5.12 -4.08
CA ILE A 36 -1.73 -3.74 -3.78
C ILE A 36 -0.87 -3.25 -4.94
N ASP A 37 -1.33 -2.23 -5.64
CA ASP A 37 -0.85 -1.77 -6.93
C ASP A 37 -0.93 -2.83 -8.05
N ALA A 38 -0.61 -2.41 -9.26
CA ALA A 38 -0.62 -3.19 -10.49
C ALA A 38 0.63 -2.93 -11.36
N GLY A 39 1.68 -2.36 -10.78
CA GLY A 39 3.00 -2.22 -11.41
C GLY A 39 3.04 -1.30 -12.63
N ASP A 40 4.24 -1.17 -13.21
CA ASP A 40 4.47 -0.50 -14.49
C ASP A 40 4.00 -1.36 -15.65
N PRO A 41 3.80 -0.79 -16.85
CA PRO A 41 3.11 -1.56 -17.88
C PRO A 41 3.95 -2.73 -18.44
N TRP A 42 5.22 -2.86 -18.04
CA TRP A 42 6.10 -3.94 -18.47
C TRP A 42 6.08 -5.11 -17.46
N ASN A 43 5.60 -4.90 -16.23
CA ASN A 43 5.48 -5.95 -15.21
C ASN A 43 4.36 -6.97 -15.48
N GLY A 44 3.47 -6.77 -16.45
CA GLY A 44 2.26 -7.58 -16.61
C GLY A 44 2.52 -9.09 -16.69
N SER A 45 3.58 -9.52 -17.40
CA SER A 45 3.93 -10.96 -17.47
C SER A 45 4.51 -11.48 -16.14
N GLU A 46 5.35 -10.69 -15.49
CA GLU A 46 5.96 -11.02 -14.20
C GLU A 46 4.90 -11.16 -13.10
N ILE A 47 3.93 -10.24 -13.01
CA ILE A 47 2.83 -10.30 -12.04
C ILE A 47 2.03 -11.60 -12.23
N ILE A 48 1.67 -11.95 -13.46
CA ILE A 48 0.91 -13.17 -13.76
C ILE A 48 1.71 -14.44 -13.44
N GLU A 49 3.03 -14.44 -13.68
CA GLU A 49 3.90 -15.54 -13.31
C GLU A 49 3.97 -15.70 -11.79
N LYS A 50 4.23 -14.62 -11.06
CA LYS A 50 4.34 -14.61 -9.59
C LYS A 50 3.05 -15.00 -8.91
N LEU A 51 1.88 -14.60 -9.43
CA LEU A 51 0.60 -15.07 -8.91
C LEU A 51 0.47 -16.61 -8.93
N LYS A 52 1.03 -17.29 -9.94
CA LYS A 52 1.00 -18.76 -10.03
C LYS A 52 1.84 -19.42 -8.95
N ASP A 53 2.95 -18.81 -8.53
CA ASP A 53 3.76 -19.31 -7.40
C ASP A 53 2.93 -19.37 -6.10
N HIS A 54 1.90 -18.53 -6.01
CA HIS A 54 0.93 -18.50 -4.91
C HIS A 54 -0.37 -19.29 -5.18
N ASN A 55 -0.47 -20.03 -6.29
CA ASN A 55 -1.67 -20.71 -6.77
C ASN A 55 -2.89 -19.78 -6.94
N VAL A 56 -2.64 -18.52 -7.33
CA VAL A 56 -3.65 -17.51 -7.61
C VAL A 56 -3.69 -17.24 -9.11
N THR A 57 -4.89 -17.11 -9.66
CA THR A 57 -5.12 -16.64 -11.03
C THR A 57 -5.62 -15.19 -11.03
N SER A 58 -5.47 -14.48 -12.14
CA SER A 58 -5.94 -13.08 -12.25
C SER A 58 -7.43 -12.92 -11.96
N ASN A 59 -8.26 -13.90 -12.33
CA ASN A 59 -9.70 -13.90 -12.07
C ASN A 59 -10.06 -14.12 -10.60
N GLN A 60 -9.12 -14.56 -9.76
CA GLN A 60 -9.33 -14.71 -8.32
C GLN A 60 -8.98 -13.45 -7.54
N ILE A 61 -8.36 -12.46 -8.18
CA ILE A 61 -8.13 -11.15 -7.55
C ILE A 61 -9.49 -10.51 -7.30
N SER A 62 -9.84 -10.39 -6.03
CA SER A 62 -11.12 -9.85 -5.57
C SER A 62 -11.11 -8.33 -5.49
N HIS A 63 -9.95 -7.76 -5.12
CA HIS A 63 -9.74 -6.33 -4.94
C HIS A 63 -8.37 -5.93 -5.47
N ILE A 64 -8.27 -4.70 -5.99
CA ILE A 64 -7.00 -4.02 -6.21
C ILE A 64 -7.07 -2.70 -5.47
N VAL A 65 -6.09 -2.44 -4.62
CA VAL A 65 -5.88 -1.13 -4.01
C VAL A 65 -4.75 -0.46 -4.74
N VAL A 66 -5.04 0.60 -5.47
CA VAL A 66 -4.03 1.46 -6.09
C VAL A 66 -3.62 2.50 -5.06
N THR A 67 -2.35 2.50 -4.69
CA THR A 67 -1.80 3.43 -3.71
C THR A 67 -1.90 4.86 -4.25
N HIS A 68 -1.50 5.09 -5.50
CA HIS A 68 -1.63 6.37 -6.18
C HIS A 68 -1.51 6.24 -7.72
N GLY A 69 -1.74 7.33 -8.44
CA GLY A 69 -1.92 7.34 -9.91
C GLY A 69 -0.66 7.42 -10.78
N HIS A 70 0.52 7.08 -10.26
CA HIS A 70 1.72 7.01 -11.08
C HIS A 70 1.76 5.76 -11.98
N LEU A 71 2.45 5.88 -13.11
CA LEU A 71 2.43 4.90 -14.20
C LEU A 71 2.90 3.52 -13.75
N ASP A 72 3.85 3.49 -12.84
CA ASP A 72 4.50 2.33 -12.27
C ASP A 72 3.73 1.66 -11.12
N HIS A 73 2.56 2.17 -10.76
CA HIS A 73 1.70 1.60 -9.73
C HIS A 73 0.36 1.08 -10.26
N CYS A 74 -0.09 1.51 -11.45
CA CYS A 74 -1.47 1.24 -11.88
C CYS A 74 -1.61 0.73 -13.32
N ALA A 75 -0.52 0.47 -14.04
CA ALA A 75 -0.61 0.26 -15.48
C ALA A 75 -1.24 -1.08 -15.91
N ASN A 76 -1.21 -2.12 -15.07
CA ASN A 76 -1.75 -3.44 -15.41
C ASN A 76 -3.16 -3.73 -14.87
N LEU A 77 -3.92 -2.71 -14.45
CA LEU A 77 -5.29 -2.90 -13.94
C LEU A 77 -6.18 -3.74 -14.89
N GLY A 78 -5.98 -3.61 -16.20
CA GLY A 78 -6.72 -4.34 -17.23
C GLY A 78 -6.54 -5.87 -17.19
N LEU A 79 -5.54 -6.40 -16.48
CA LEU A 79 -5.30 -7.84 -16.34
C LEU A 79 -6.29 -8.53 -15.37
N PHE A 80 -7.03 -7.75 -14.57
CA PHE A 80 -7.83 -8.26 -13.45
C PHE A 80 -9.31 -7.85 -13.58
N PRO A 81 -10.03 -8.35 -14.60
CA PRO A 81 -11.35 -7.83 -14.97
C PRO A 81 -12.46 -8.09 -13.94
N GLU A 82 -12.24 -9.01 -13.00
CA GLU A 82 -13.22 -9.39 -11.96
C GLU A 82 -13.01 -8.64 -10.64
N ALA A 83 -11.91 -7.90 -10.51
CA ALA A 83 -11.56 -7.22 -9.27
C ALA A 83 -12.41 -5.97 -9.03
N THR A 84 -12.66 -5.66 -7.76
CA THR A 84 -13.08 -4.33 -7.33
C THR A 84 -11.83 -3.46 -7.19
N VAL A 85 -11.72 -2.43 -8.00
CA VAL A 85 -10.60 -1.48 -7.97
C VAL A 85 -10.95 -0.35 -7.01
N ILE A 86 -10.02 -0.05 -6.10
CA ILE A 86 -10.06 1.07 -5.17
C ILE A 86 -8.87 1.96 -5.50
N MET A 87 -9.12 3.23 -5.78
CA MET A 87 -8.09 4.22 -6.07
C MET A 87 -8.58 5.56 -5.55
N ASP A 88 -7.80 6.21 -4.68
CA ASP A 88 -8.26 7.43 -4.00
C ASP A 88 -9.61 7.17 -3.28
N TRP A 89 -10.61 8.05 -3.45
CA TRP A 89 -11.97 7.84 -2.97
C TRP A 89 -12.80 6.92 -3.85
N ASP A 90 -12.36 6.59 -5.06
CA ASP A 90 -13.15 5.88 -6.06
C ASP A 90 -13.12 4.36 -5.85
N VAL A 91 -14.29 3.74 -6.01
CA VAL A 91 -14.46 2.29 -6.03
C VAL A 91 -15.18 1.90 -7.30
N GLY A 92 -14.55 1.06 -8.13
CA GLY A 92 -15.09 0.62 -9.41
C GLY A 92 -15.04 -0.89 -9.58
N LYS A 93 -16.08 -1.49 -10.18
CA LYS A 93 -16.09 -2.93 -10.53
C LYS A 93 -17.04 -3.23 -11.69
N LYS A 94 -16.84 -4.37 -12.36
CA LYS A 94 -17.87 -4.90 -13.26
C LYS A 94 -19.02 -5.51 -12.49
N SER A 95 -20.23 -5.38 -13.02
CA SER A 95 -21.41 -5.99 -12.42
C SER A 95 -21.37 -7.50 -12.58
N LYS A 96 -21.60 -8.23 -11.48
CA LYS A 96 -21.69 -9.70 -11.50
C LYS A 96 -22.93 -10.22 -12.23
N GLU A 97 -24.00 -9.42 -12.29
CA GLU A 97 -25.25 -9.78 -12.95
C GLU A 97 -25.23 -9.48 -14.46
N ASN A 98 -24.48 -8.45 -14.87
CA ASN A 98 -24.37 -8.07 -16.28
C ASN A 98 -22.95 -7.57 -16.60
N PRO A 99 -22.10 -8.41 -17.24
CA PRO A 99 -20.71 -8.06 -17.54
C PRO A 99 -20.50 -6.84 -18.45
N ARG A 100 -21.57 -6.30 -19.07
CA ARG A 100 -21.53 -5.06 -19.86
C ARG A 100 -21.77 -3.81 -19.01
N LYS A 101 -22.11 -3.97 -17.73
CA LYS A 101 -22.33 -2.86 -16.79
C LYS A 101 -21.13 -2.72 -15.86
N THR A 102 -20.79 -1.47 -15.58
CA THR A 102 -19.82 -1.09 -14.55
C THR A 102 -20.56 -0.40 -13.41
N GLU A 103 -20.11 -0.65 -12.20
CA GLU A 103 -20.61 -0.06 -10.96
C GLU A 103 -19.50 0.82 -10.38
N TYR A 104 -19.85 2.07 -10.04
CA TYR A 104 -18.96 3.02 -9.39
C TYR A 104 -19.60 3.52 -8.11
N SER A 105 -18.79 3.69 -7.07
CA SER A 105 -19.15 4.25 -5.78
C SER A 105 -17.94 4.96 -5.17
N VAL A 106 -18.11 5.57 -4.01
CA VAL A 106 -17.01 6.18 -3.27
C VAL A 106 -16.83 5.52 -1.91
N ILE A 107 -15.60 5.55 -1.38
CA ILE A 107 -15.34 5.20 0.01
C ILE A 107 -16.09 6.18 0.92
N PRO A 108 -16.90 5.70 1.87
CA PRO A 108 -17.73 6.59 2.69
C PRO A 108 -16.94 7.35 3.75
N ALA A 109 -15.86 6.75 4.26
CA ALA A 109 -14.99 7.30 5.28
C ALA A 109 -13.70 6.48 5.40
N TRP A 110 -12.67 7.09 5.99
CA TRP A 110 -11.41 6.46 6.33
C TRP A 110 -11.27 6.24 7.85
N PRO A 111 -10.63 5.15 8.31
CA PRO A 111 -10.12 4.02 7.50
C PRO A 111 -11.24 3.20 6.86
N TYR A 112 -10.95 2.55 5.73
CA TYR A 112 -11.87 1.65 5.05
C TYR A 112 -11.41 0.20 5.18
N ARG A 113 -12.31 -0.68 5.65
CA ARG A 113 -11.97 -2.07 5.93
C ARG A 113 -12.39 -2.97 4.77
N ILE A 114 -11.42 -3.63 4.14
CA ILE A 114 -11.66 -4.61 3.06
C ILE A 114 -11.96 -6.00 3.65
N SER A 115 -11.30 -6.37 4.74
CA SER A 115 -11.54 -7.62 5.49
C SER A 115 -11.20 -7.45 6.98
N ASP A 116 -11.45 -8.47 7.79
CA ASP A 116 -11.08 -8.44 9.22
C ASP A 116 -9.59 -8.21 9.49
N CYS A 117 -8.72 -8.54 8.53
CA CYS A 117 -7.27 -8.43 8.65
C CYS A 117 -6.65 -7.37 7.73
N CYS A 118 -7.44 -6.65 6.93
CA CYS A 118 -6.93 -5.67 5.97
C CYS A 118 -7.80 -4.40 6.00
N GLU A 119 -7.19 -3.31 6.43
CA GLU A 119 -7.75 -1.96 6.35
C GLU A 119 -6.86 -1.08 5.49
N ILE A 120 -7.45 -0.08 4.85
CA ILE A 120 -6.75 0.91 4.05
C ILE A 120 -7.02 2.31 4.60
N MET A 121 -6.04 3.19 4.44
CA MET A 121 -6.09 4.58 4.90
C MET A 121 -5.62 5.48 3.77
N ASN A 122 -6.33 6.59 3.58
CA ASN A 122 -5.91 7.64 2.67
C ASN A 122 -5.15 8.72 3.44
N LEU A 123 -4.04 9.13 2.86
CA LEU A 123 -3.05 10.07 3.37
C LEU A 123 -2.63 11.00 2.22
N SER A 124 -1.78 11.97 2.51
CA SER A 124 -1.21 12.85 1.49
C SER A 124 0.27 13.08 1.75
N GLY A 125 1.03 13.43 0.71
CA GLY A 125 2.43 13.78 0.86
C GLY A 125 3.21 13.57 -0.43
N HIS A 126 3.21 12.34 -0.95
CA HIS A 126 3.84 12.03 -2.23
C HIS A 126 2.98 12.54 -3.38
N THR A 127 1.69 12.25 -3.31
CA THR A 127 0.66 12.89 -4.10
C THR A 127 -0.35 13.60 -3.18
N ALA A 128 -1.35 14.24 -3.79
CA ALA A 128 -2.45 14.81 -3.03
C ALA A 128 -3.36 13.73 -2.39
N SER A 129 -3.24 12.47 -2.82
CA SER A 129 -4.04 11.35 -2.31
C SER A 129 -3.31 10.03 -2.50
N ASP A 130 -2.70 9.56 -1.41
CA ASP A 130 -1.95 8.31 -1.33
C ASP A 130 -2.69 7.33 -0.41
N THR A 131 -2.89 6.09 -0.85
CA THR A 131 -3.58 5.06 -0.08
C THR A 131 -2.59 4.01 0.39
N ILE A 132 -2.58 3.72 1.69
CA ILE A 132 -1.80 2.63 2.27
C ILE A 132 -2.71 1.47 2.65
N ALA A 133 -2.16 0.26 2.70
CA ALA A 133 -2.84 -0.92 3.24
C ALA A 133 -2.13 -1.40 4.51
N ILE A 134 -2.87 -1.53 5.60
CA ILE A 134 -2.42 -2.05 6.89
C ILE A 134 -3.02 -3.45 7.06
N VAL A 135 -2.16 -4.45 7.17
CA VAL A 135 -2.55 -5.86 7.12
C VAL A 135 -2.01 -6.62 8.33
N GLN A 136 -2.88 -7.34 9.02
CA GLN A 136 -2.45 -8.28 10.05
C GLN A 136 -2.06 -9.62 9.42
N ASP A 137 -0.76 -9.87 9.30
CA ASP A 137 -0.24 -11.16 8.88
C ASP A 137 -0.34 -12.16 10.04
N ILE A 138 -1.23 -13.14 9.89
CA ILE A 138 -1.51 -14.14 10.93
C ILE A 138 -0.33 -15.10 11.11
N LYS A 139 0.41 -15.39 10.03
CA LYS A 139 1.53 -16.34 10.05
C LYS A 139 2.74 -15.74 10.75
N MET A 140 3.06 -14.48 10.44
CA MET A 140 4.17 -13.74 11.04
C MET A 140 3.81 -13.13 12.41
N LYS A 141 2.51 -13.00 12.71
CA LYS A 141 1.99 -12.27 13.88
C LYS A 141 2.50 -10.83 13.93
N ARG A 142 2.52 -10.18 12.75
CA ARG A 142 3.00 -8.81 12.56
C ARG A 142 1.99 -7.99 11.77
N LEU A 143 2.00 -6.67 11.99
CA LEU A 143 1.34 -5.72 11.11
C LEU A 143 2.28 -5.38 9.95
N VAL A 144 1.80 -5.59 8.73
CA VAL A 144 2.50 -5.29 7.49
C VAL A 144 1.82 -4.08 6.86
N VAL A 145 2.60 -3.08 6.44
CA VAL A 145 2.09 -1.89 5.77
C VAL A 145 2.64 -1.83 4.36
N TYR A 146 1.76 -1.85 3.36
CA TYR A 146 2.10 -1.47 1.99
C TYR A 146 1.86 0.03 1.87
N SER A 147 2.93 0.80 1.68
CA SER A 147 2.86 2.26 1.80
C SER A 147 2.73 3.00 0.49
N GLY A 148 2.94 2.32 -0.65
CA GLY A 148 3.31 3.03 -1.88
C GLY A 148 4.50 3.94 -1.61
N ASP A 149 4.55 5.07 -2.30
CA ASP A 149 5.69 5.99 -2.28
C ASP A 149 5.65 7.01 -1.13
N LEU A 150 4.70 6.88 -0.19
CA LEU A 150 4.85 7.56 1.10
C LEU A 150 6.12 7.10 1.83
N ILE A 151 6.55 5.87 1.55
CA ILE A 151 7.88 5.36 1.86
C ILE A 151 8.48 4.84 0.56
N GLU A 152 9.48 5.54 0.04
CA GLU A 152 10.20 5.17 -1.19
C GLU A 152 10.97 3.87 -0.96
N ASP A 153 11.80 3.84 0.09
CA ASP A 153 12.62 2.69 0.45
C ASP A 153 13.00 2.68 1.95
N SER A 154 13.88 1.77 2.36
CA SER A 154 14.32 1.64 3.76
C SER A 154 15.13 2.82 4.30
N GLN A 155 15.65 3.70 3.44
CA GLN A 155 16.43 4.88 3.82
C GLN A 155 15.53 6.00 4.36
N ASP A 156 14.24 5.98 4.04
CA ASP A 156 13.28 6.95 4.55
C ASP A 156 13.13 6.87 6.07
N LEU A 157 13.29 5.69 6.68
CA LEU A 157 13.20 5.54 8.13
C LEU A 157 14.30 6.34 8.88
N PRO A 158 15.62 6.12 8.63
CA PRO A 158 16.65 6.93 9.29
C PRO A 158 16.59 8.40 8.88
N ASN A 159 16.18 8.73 7.65
CA ASN A 159 15.98 10.11 7.22
C ASN A 159 14.86 10.79 8.02
N PHE A 160 13.75 10.07 8.24
CA PHE A 160 12.62 10.53 9.02
C PHE A 160 13.00 10.78 10.47
N GLU A 161 13.77 9.88 11.11
CA GLU A 161 14.28 10.09 12.46
C GLU A 161 15.14 11.36 12.58
N ILE A 162 16.04 11.59 11.61
CA ILE A 162 16.86 12.80 11.56
C ILE A 162 15.99 14.05 11.40
N ASN A 163 14.96 13.99 10.55
CA ASN A 163 14.07 15.10 10.30
C ASN A 163 13.15 15.39 11.49
N GLN A 164 12.63 14.37 12.19
CA GLN A 164 11.86 14.55 13.41
C GLN A 164 12.64 15.30 14.50
N LEU A 165 13.94 15.02 14.63
CA LEU A 165 14.81 15.74 15.57
C LEU A 165 14.97 17.23 15.19
N LYS A 166 14.91 17.56 13.90
CA LYS A 166 15.00 18.94 13.38
C LYS A 166 13.68 19.69 13.41
N LEU A 167 12.54 19.01 13.30
CA LEU A 167 11.19 19.60 13.37
C LEU A 167 10.86 20.27 14.71
N MET A 168 11.75 20.19 15.71
CA MET A 168 11.67 21.08 16.88
C MET A 168 11.94 22.56 16.53
N GLU A 169 12.39 22.85 15.30
CA GLU A 169 12.76 24.19 14.81
C GLU A 169 12.01 24.66 13.54
N ASP A 170 11.40 23.76 12.74
CA ASP A 170 10.75 24.04 11.43
C ASP A 170 9.28 23.57 11.34
N GLU A 171 8.53 24.01 10.32
CA GLU A 171 7.15 23.54 10.04
C GLU A 171 7.13 22.12 9.45
N GLU A 172 6.16 21.32 9.93
CA GLU A 172 5.93 19.95 9.46
C GLU A 172 5.21 19.91 8.11
N THR A 173 5.63 19.00 7.23
CA THR A 173 5.01 18.77 5.92
C THR A 173 4.00 17.62 5.99
N GLU A 174 3.03 17.61 5.06
CA GLU A 174 2.06 16.50 4.94
C GLU A 174 2.75 15.15 4.79
N LEU A 175 3.83 15.08 4.01
CA LEU A 175 4.62 13.86 3.83
C LEU A 175 5.22 13.38 5.16
N LEU A 176 5.80 14.27 5.97
CA LEU A 176 6.36 13.88 7.27
C LEU A 176 5.27 13.37 8.22
N SER A 177 4.10 14.01 8.27
CA SER A 177 2.98 13.52 9.07
C SER A 177 2.50 12.14 8.61
N SER A 178 2.45 11.91 7.30
CA SER A 178 2.05 10.62 6.72
C SER A 178 3.10 9.54 6.94
N GLN A 179 4.39 9.86 6.82
CA GLN A 179 5.49 8.94 7.16
C GLN A 179 5.44 8.55 8.63
N GLU A 180 5.20 9.50 9.54
CA GLU A 180 5.02 9.22 10.96
C GLU A 180 3.88 8.21 11.19
N PHE A 181 2.73 8.45 10.53
CA PHE A 181 1.59 7.56 10.62
C PHE A 181 1.90 6.15 10.09
N VAL A 182 2.56 6.05 8.94
CA VAL A 182 2.97 4.78 8.32
C VAL A 182 3.89 4.01 9.25
N PHE A 183 4.94 4.64 9.78
CA PHE A 183 5.86 4.00 10.72
C PHE A 183 5.19 3.67 12.07
N GLY A 184 4.18 4.42 12.51
CA GLY A 184 3.38 4.05 13.68
C GLY A 184 2.47 2.84 13.46
N SER A 185 2.14 2.52 12.20
CA SER A 185 1.09 1.56 11.84
C SER A 185 1.57 0.11 11.64
N GLY A 186 2.85 -0.12 11.37
CA GLY A 186 3.36 -1.44 10.95
C GLY A 186 4.67 -1.87 11.59
N ASP A 187 4.82 -3.17 11.83
CA ASP A 187 6.08 -3.80 12.25
C ASP A 187 6.99 -4.10 11.04
N PHE A 188 6.41 -4.19 9.85
CA PHE A 188 7.08 -4.49 8.60
C PHE A 188 6.53 -3.59 7.50
N ILE A 189 7.41 -2.91 6.78
CA ILE A 189 7.04 -1.95 5.74
C ILE A 189 7.41 -2.52 4.38
N ILE A 190 6.46 -2.45 3.44
CA ILE A 190 6.64 -2.77 2.03
C ILE A 190 6.56 -1.45 1.27
N PRO A 191 7.72 -0.86 0.90
CA PRO A 191 7.79 0.46 0.31
C PRO A 191 7.51 0.44 -1.21
N GLY A 192 7.35 1.62 -1.81
CA GLY A 192 7.08 1.78 -3.24
C GLY A 192 8.23 1.33 -4.14
N HIS A 193 9.47 1.62 -3.77
CA HIS A 193 10.66 1.53 -4.62
C HIS A 193 11.85 0.82 -3.97
N GLY A 194 11.59 -0.15 -3.09
CA GLY A 194 12.66 -0.88 -2.41
C GLY A 194 12.27 -2.24 -1.86
N ALA A 195 13.25 -2.91 -1.25
CA ALA A 195 13.00 -4.16 -0.54
C ALA A 195 12.18 -3.91 0.74
N PRO A 196 11.29 -4.84 1.12
CA PRO A 196 10.62 -4.78 2.41
C PRO A 196 11.60 -4.80 3.60
N PHE A 197 11.27 -4.09 4.67
CA PHE A 197 12.15 -3.96 5.83
C PHE A 197 11.38 -3.98 7.17
N GLU A 198 12.09 -4.36 8.24
CA GLU A 198 11.55 -4.30 9.60
C GLU A 198 11.52 -2.86 10.10
N ASN A 199 10.46 -2.51 10.83
CA ASN A 199 10.34 -1.24 11.52
C ASN A 199 10.48 -1.46 13.04
N PRO A 200 11.71 -1.37 13.59
CA PRO A 200 11.94 -1.62 15.01
C PRO A 200 11.33 -0.54 15.91
N GLU A 201 11.10 0.66 15.37
CA GLU A 201 10.70 1.85 16.13
C GLU A 201 9.18 2.11 16.09
N ARG A 202 8.38 1.15 15.63
CA ARG A 202 6.91 1.29 15.52
C ARG A 202 6.24 1.84 16.78
N ILE A 203 6.60 1.31 17.96
CA ILE A 203 5.99 1.74 19.24
C ILE A 203 6.34 3.20 19.54
N LEU A 204 7.56 3.62 19.21
CA LEU A 204 8.03 4.99 19.38
C LEU A 204 7.23 5.95 18.50
N PHE A 205 7.06 5.64 17.22
CA PHE A 205 6.29 6.48 16.30
C PHE A 205 4.79 6.50 16.63
N LEU A 206 4.23 5.35 17.02
CA LEU A 206 2.84 5.28 17.49
C LEU A 206 2.63 6.20 18.72
N PHE A 207 3.61 6.26 19.62
CA PHE A 207 3.59 7.17 20.75
C PHE A 207 3.63 8.63 20.27
N PHE A 208 4.56 9.01 19.40
CA PHE A 208 4.62 10.38 18.88
C PHE A 208 3.31 10.81 18.21
N SER A 209 2.73 9.96 17.36
CA SER A 209 1.49 10.25 16.66
C SER A 209 0.31 10.40 17.61
N PHE A 210 0.31 9.65 18.71
CA PHE A 210 -0.71 9.79 19.75
C PHE A 210 -0.58 11.13 20.48
N TRP A 211 0.62 11.49 20.95
CA TRP A 211 0.83 12.67 21.79
C TRP A 211 0.69 13.99 21.03
N ARG A 212 1.14 14.05 19.77
CA ARG A 212 0.99 15.26 18.94
C ARG A 212 -0.47 15.69 18.77
N ARG A 213 -1.42 14.75 18.73
CA ARG A 213 -2.87 15.05 18.71
C ARG A 213 -3.34 15.86 19.93
N PHE A 214 -2.58 15.87 21.02
CA PHE A 214 -2.89 16.62 22.24
C PHE A 214 -2.03 17.87 22.43
N MET A 215 -0.93 18.04 21.68
CA MET A 215 -0.04 19.21 21.78
C MET A 215 -0.41 20.34 20.81
N ILE A 216 -1.28 20.09 19.83
CA ILE A 216 -1.78 21.09 18.85
C ILE A 216 -3.09 21.74 19.38
N ILE A 217 -3.22 21.92 20.69
CA ILE A 217 -4.30 22.69 21.35
C ILE A 217 -3.67 23.90 22.02
#